data_AF-A0A523WFL0-F1
#
_entry.id   AF-A0A523WFL0-F1
#
_cell.length_a   1.000
_cell.length_b   1.000
_cell.length_c   1.000
_cell.angle_alpha   90.00
_cell.angle_beta   90.00
_cell.angle_gamma   90.00
#
_symmetry.space_group_name_H-M   'P 1'
#
loop_
_entity.id
_entity.type
_entity.pdbx_description
1 polymer ?
#
loop_
_entity_poly.entity_id
_entity_poly.type
_entity_poly.pdbx_seq_one_letter_code
_entity_poly.pdbx_strand_id
1 'polypeptide(L)'
;RGPAQIMPAIRRAILGSFLTAEPVILEPIYKIGVSVPAQWVGESSSLITRKRGRILSSEQRGALTTITGYIPVAETFGIAPEMRSATSGHAFWQCSFDHWEKAPENVAAEIIQQVRERRGLPPDIPSSKKFIDEI
;
A
#
# COMPACT_ATOMS: atom_id res chain seq x y z
N ARG A 1 22.70 9.86 -35.00
CA ARG A 1 21.57 9.63 -34.07
C ARG A 1 21.40 8.13 -33.84
N GLY A 2 22.38 7.48 -33.21
CA GLY A 2 22.31 6.05 -32.87
C GLY A 2 21.66 5.81 -31.50
N PRO A 3 21.35 4.56 -31.13
CA PRO A 3 20.79 4.22 -29.82
C PRO A 3 21.62 4.75 -28.64
N ALA A 4 22.95 4.76 -28.78
CA ALA A 4 23.87 5.30 -27.78
C ALA A 4 23.69 6.81 -27.50
N GLN A 5 23.10 7.57 -28.42
CA GLN A 5 22.79 9.00 -28.23
C GLN A 5 21.35 9.22 -27.77
N ILE A 6 20.40 8.46 -28.33
CA ILE A 6 18.97 8.66 -28.07
C ILE A 6 18.55 8.13 -26.70
N MET A 7 19.01 6.93 -26.32
CA MET A 7 18.62 6.29 -25.06
C MET A 7 19.03 7.08 -23.80
N PRO A 8 20.27 7.57 -23.65
CA PRO A 8 20.62 8.37 -22.48
C PRO A 8 19.89 9.71 -22.47
N ALA A 9 19.69 10.35 -23.63
CA ALA A 9 18.97 11.61 -23.74
C ALA A 9 17.51 11.48 -23.28
N ILE A 10 16.78 10.49 -23.80
CA ILE A 10 15.38 10.27 -23.41
C ILE A 10 15.25 9.86 -21.95
N ARG A 11 16.16 9.01 -21.45
CA ARG A 11 16.17 8.59 -20.05
C ARG A 11 16.37 9.78 -19.11
N ARG A 12 17.31 10.68 -19.42
CA ARG A 12 17.54 11.90 -18.62
C ARG A 12 16.32 12.80 -18.64
N ALA A 13 15.75 13.06 -19.82
CA ALA A 13 14.55 13.88 -19.96
C ALA A 13 13.36 13.33 -19.15
N ILE A 14 13.09 12.02 -19.23
CA ILE A 14 12.00 11.38 -18.48
C ILE A 14 12.26 11.47 -16.97
N LEU A 15 13.45 11.10 -16.49
CA LEU A 15 13.73 11.10 -15.05
C LEU A 15 13.76 12.52 -14.45
N GLY A 16 14.29 13.50 -15.18
CA GLY A 16 14.26 14.91 -14.78
C GLY A 16 12.83 15.42 -14.65
N SER A 17 12.01 15.21 -15.69
CA SER A 17 10.60 15.62 -15.71
C SER A 17 9.77 14.90 -14.65
N PHE A 18 10.04 13.62 -14.41
CA PHE A 18 9.35 12.82 -13.40
C PHE A 18 9.61 13.36 -12.00
N LEU A 19 10.87 13.72 -11.67
CA LEU A 19 11.23 14.26 -10.36
C LEU A 19 10.69 15.68 -10.13
N THR A 20 10.51 16.47 -11.18
CA THR A 20 9.85 17.79 -11.07
C THR A 20 8.35 17.71 -10.86
N ALA A 21 7.73 16.56 -11.18
CA ALA A 21 6.30 16.34 -11.02
C ALA A 21 5.91 15.76 -9.65
N GLU A 22 6.82 15.83 -8.66
CA GLU A 22 6.59 15.36 -7.29
C GLU A 22 6.04 13.92 -7.23
N PRO A 23 6.82 12.93 -7.69
CA PRO A 23 6.32 11.58 -7.85
C PRO A 23 6.03 10.93 -6.50
N VAL A 24 4.94 10.16 -6.45
CA VAL A 24 4.50 9.46 -5.23
C VAL A 24 4.67 7.95 -5.35
N ILE A 25 4.84 7.29 -4.21
CA ILE A 25 4.74 5.83 -4.12
C ILE A 25 3.27 5.44 -4.02
N LEU A 26 2.91 4.43 -4.81
CA LEU A 26 1.61 3.78 -4.71
C LEU A 26 1.76 2.46 -3.96
N GLU A 27 0.87 2.21 -3.02
CA GLU A 27 0.71 0.92 -2.35
C GLU A 27 -0.52 0.18 -2.88
N PRO A 28 -0.48 -1.16 -2.97
CA PRO A 28 -1.64 -1.93 -3.39
C PRO A 28 -2.62 -2.07 -2.22
N ILE A 29 -3.91 -1.99 -2.54
CA ILE A 29 -5.02 -2.09 -1.61
C ILE A 29 -5.85 -3.35 -1.91
N TYR A 30 -6.16 -4.11 -0.86
CA TYR A 30 -7.14 -5.18 -0.91
C TYR A 30 -8.51 -4.68 -0.50
N LYS A 31 -9.54 -5.17 -1.20
CA LYS A 31 -10.90 -5.23 -0.67
C LYS A 31 -10.97 -6.42 0.27
N ILE A 32 -11.32 -6.18 1.53
CA ILE A 32 -11.47 -7.19 2.56
C ILE A 32 -12.94 -7.38 2.90
N GLY A 33 -13.39 -8.63 2.98
CA GLY A 33 -14.69 -9.04 3.49
C GLY A 33 -14.50 -9.96 4.68
N VAL A 34 -15.06 -9.60 5.83
CA VAL A 34 -14.99 -10.39 7.08
C VAL A 34 -16.40 -10.74 7.53
N SER A 35 -16.69 -12.03 7.67
CA SER A 35 -17.95 -12.55 8.22
C SER A 35 -17.73 -13.11 9.61
N VAL A 36 -18.46 -12.57 10.59
CA VAL A 36 -18.36 -12.92 12.02
C VAL A 36 -19.71 -12.85 12.71
N PRO A 37 -19.94 -13.60 13.80
CA PRO A 37 -21.07 -13.35 14.71
C PRO A 37 -21.06 -11.92 15.26
N ALA A 38 -22.24 -11.36 15.55
CA ALA A 38 -22.41 -9.96 15.94
C ALA A 38 -21.52 -9.53 17.14
N GLN A 39 -21.29 -10.45 18.09
CA GLN A 39 -20.43 -10.21 19.26
C GLN A 39 -18.96 -9.92 18.93
N TRP A 40 -18.46 -10.32 17.75
CA TRP A 40 -17.06 -10.16 17.32
C TRP A 40 -16.86 -9.06 16.26
N VAL A 41 -17.93 -8.35 15.89
CA VAL A 41 -17.88 -7.27 14.89
C VAL A 41 -16.95 -6.16 15.35
N GLY A 42 -17.08 -5.72 16.61
CA GLY A 42 -16.24 -4.65 17.16
C GLY A 42 -14.75 -4.98 17.10
N GLU A 43 -14.36 -6.19 17.53
CA GLU A 43 -12.97 -6.66 17.51
C GLU A 43 -12.42 -6.76 16.08
N SER A 44 -13.23 -7.27 15.15
CA SER A 44 -12.84 -7.40 13.73
C SER A 44 -12.65 -6.03 13.08
N SER A 45 -13.58 -5.10 13.29
CA SER A 45 -13.48 -3.73 12.78
C SER A 45 -12.28 -3.01 13.39
N SER A 46 -12.06 -3.13 14.70
CA SER A 46 -10.91 -2.54 15.40
C SER A 46 -9.59 -3.05 14.83
N LEU A 47 -9.48 -4.36 14.57
CA LEU A 47 -8.30 -4.95 13.97
C LEU A 47 -8.02 -4.40 12.57
N ILE A 48 -9.04 -4.29 11.72
CA ILE A 48 -8.90 -3.69 10.37
C ILE A 48 -8.40 -2.26 10.47
N THR A 49 -8.97 -1.44 11.37
CA THR A 49 -8.57 -0.04 11.56
C THR A 49 -7.14 0.09 12.08
N ARG A 50 -6.70 -0.76 13.02
CA ARG A 50 -5.30 -0.80 13.50
C ARG A 50 -4.30 -1.08 12.38
N LYS A 51 -4.71 -1.86 11.37
CA LYS A 51 -3.93 -2.21 10.18
C LYS A 51 -4.12 -1.22 9.03
N ARG A 52 -4.36 0.06 9.33
CA ARG A 52 -4.62 1.15 8.37
C ARG A 52 -5.79 0.89 7.41
N GLY A 53 -6.68 -0.05 7.74
CA GLY A 53 -7.85 -0.35 6.93
C GLY A 53 -9.02 0.58 7.20
N ARG A 54 -9.89 0.74 6.21
CA ARG A 54 -11.14 1.51 6.31
C ARG A 54 -12.35 0.61 6.10
N ILE A 55 -13.36 0.77 6.93
CA ILE A 55 -14.63 0.06 6.77
C ILE A 55 -15.53 0.83 5.80
N LEU A 56 -16.13 0.12 4.85
CA LEU A 56 -17.09 0.68 3.89
C LEU A 56 -18.51 0.41 4.31
N SER A 57 -18.80 -0.84 4.67
CA SER A 57 -20.14 -1.27 5.05
C SER A 57 -20.08 -2.41 6.05
N SER A 58 -21.16 -2.55 6.82
CA SER A 58 -21.40 -3.66 7.73
C SER A 58 -22.84 -4.12 7.51
N GLU A 59 -23.00 -5.32 6.96
CA GLU A 59 -24.31 -5.90 6.66
C GLU A 59 -24.58 -7.09 7.58
N GLN A 60 -25.69 -7.04 8.31
CA GLN A 60 -26.12 -8.17 9.13
C GLN A 60 -27.04 -9.09 8.32
N ARG A 61 -26.70 -10.39 8.27
CA ARG A 61 -27.47 -11.45 7.63
C ARG A 61 -27.71 -12.58 8.63
N GLY A 62 -28.87 -12.53 9.30
CA GLY A 62 -29.21 -13.46 10.37
C GLY A 62 -28.25 -13.35 11.54
N ALA A 63 -27.60 -14.46 11.92
CA ALA A 63 -26.66 -14.51 13.02
C ALA A 63 -25.25 -13.98 12.67
N LEU A 64 -24.95 -13.79 11.39
CA LEU A 64 -23.64 -13.32 10.92
C LEU A 64 -23.72 -11.88 10.46
N THR A 65 -22.63 -11.15 10.67
CA THR A 65 -22.41 -9.81 10.14
C THR A 65 -21.20 -9.84 9.23
N THR A 66 -21.35 -9.31 8.02
CA THR A 66 -20.28 -9.17 7.03
C THR A 66 -19.82 -7.72 6.99
N ILE A 67 -18.57 -7.51 7.39
CA ILE A 67 -17.86 -6.23 7.32
C ILE A 67 -17.10 -6.20 6.00
N THR A 68 -17.36 -5.19 5.18
CA THR A 68 -16.60 -4.95 3.94
C THR A 68 -15.76 -3.69 4.10
N GLY A 69 -14.52 -3.73 3.63
CA GLY A 69 -13.59 -2.63 3.76
C GLY A 69 -12.43 -2.68 2.78
N TYR A 70 -11.48 -1.79 2.99
CA TYR A 70 -10.20 -1.76 2.31
C TYR A 70 -9.06 -1.89 3.32
N ILE A 71 -7.99 -2.54 2.92
CA ILE A 71 -6.79 -2.72 3.75
C ILE A 71 -5.53 -2.71 2.86
N PRO A 72 -4.46 -2.01 3.24
CA PRO A 72 -3.20 -2.07 2.49
C PRO A 72 -2.61 -3.49 2.54
N VAL A 73 -2.12 -4.00 1.41
CA VAL A 73 -1.57 -5.37 1.34
C VAL A 73 -0.42 -5.57 2.33
N ALA A 74 0.42 -4.55 2.51
CA ALA A 74 1.55 -4.57 3.44
C ALA A 74 1.12 -4.81 4.91
N GLU A 75 -0.12 -4.47 5.26
CA GLU A 75 -0.65 -4.65 6.62
C GLU A 75 -1.32 -6.03 6.82
N THR A 76 -1.53 -6.79 5.75
CA THR A 76 -2.17 -8.12 5.83
C THR A 76 -1.22 -9.23 6.24
N PHE A 77 0.09 -8.99 6.26
CA PHE A 77 1.04 -9.94 6.83
C PHE A 77 0.75 -10.16 8.32
N GLY A 78 0.57 -11.41 8.72
CA GLY A 78 0.23 -11.75 10.11
C GLY A 78 -1.24 -11.54 10.48
N ILE A 79 -2.12 -11.12 9.56
CA ILE A 79 -3.54 -10.89 9.87
C ILE A 79 -4.27 -12.17 10.31
N ALA A 80 -3.84 -13.34 9.81
CA ALA A 80 -4.50 -14.61 10.09
C ALA A 80 -4.47 -15.03 11.57
N PRO A 81 -3.32 -15.08 12.25
CA PRO A 81 -3.29 -15.34 13.70
C PRO A 81 -3.97 -14.23 14.52
N GLU A 82 -3.83 -12.96 14.12
CA GLU A 82 -4.46 -11.84 14.82
C GLU A 82 -6.00 -11.91 14.75
N MET A 83 -6.57 -12.16 13.57
CA MET A 83 -8.02 -12.33 13.37
C MET A 83 -8.56 -13.51 14.16
N ARG A 84 -7.84 -14.64 14.16
CA ARG A 84 -8.25 -15.82 14.95
C ARG A 84 -8.25 -15.52 16.44
N SER A 85 -7.22 -14.85 16.95
CA SER A 85 -7.13 -14.48 18.36
C SER A 85 -8.23 -13.49 18.76
N ALA A 86 -8.46 -12.45 17.94
CA ALA A 86 -9.45 -11.41 18.21
C ALA A 86 -10.90 -11.94 18.20
N THR A 87 -11.16 -13.03 17.46
CA THR A 87 -12.51 -13.57 17.27
C THR A 87 -12.68 -14.97 17.83
N SER A 88 -11.72 -15.46 18.62
CA SER A 88 -11.70 -16.84 19.13
C SER A 88 -11.90 -17.89 18.01
N GLY A 89 -11.40 -17.61 16.80
CA GLY A 89 -11.49 -18.47 15.62
C GLY A 89 -12.82 -18.42 14.87
N HIS A 90 -13.76 -17.53 15.23
CA HIS A 90 -15.08 -17.43 14.59
C HIS A 90 -15.10 -16.57 13.31
N ALA A 91 -14.04 -15.83 13.01
CA ALA A 91 -13.96 -15.04 11.79
C ALA A 91 -13.62 -15.85 10.55
N PHE A 92 -14.38 -15.59 9.49
CA PHE A 92 -14.01 -15.96 8.13
C PHE A 92 -13.76 -14.69 7.33
N TRP A 93 -12.60 -14.58 6.68
CA TRP A 93 -12.28 -13.40 5.87
C TRP A 93 -11.71 -13.78 4.51
N GLN A 94 -11.89 -12.87 3.55
CA GLN A 94 -11.36 -12.95 2.20
C GLN A 94 -10.80 -11.59 1.78
N CYS A 95 -9.70 -11.62 1.04
CA CYS A 95 -9.08 -10.44 0.45
C CYS A 95 -8.96 -10.62 -1.06
N SER A 96 -9.26 -9.57 -1.81
CA SER A 96 -9.03 -9.50 -3.26
C SER A 96 -8.35 -8.18 -3.61
N PHE A 97 -7.46 -8.19 -4.59
CA PHE A 97 -6.92 -6.94 -5.16
C PHE A 97 -8.04 -6.04 -5.65
N ASP A 98 -7.94 -4.75 -5.33
CA ASP A 98 -8.91 -3.73 -5.74
C ASP A 98 -8.23 -2.63 -6.57
N HIS A 99 -7.30 -1.87 -5.99
CA HIS A 99 -6.62 -0.77 -6.68
C HIS A 99 -5.25 -0.43 -6.06
N TRP A 100 -4.58 0.55 -6.67
CA TRP A 100 -3.38 1.21 -6.14
C TRP A 100 -3.76 2.56 -5.55
N GLU A 101 -3.27 2.87 -4.35
CA GLU A 101 -3.53 4.12 -3.64
C GLU A 101 -2.21 4.82 -3.27
N LYS A 102 -2.23 6.15 -3.11
CA LYS A 102 -1.05 6.90 -2.65
C LYS A 102 -0.67 6.41 -1.24
N ALA A 103 0.55 5.92 -1.09
CA ALA A 103 1.06 5.54 0.22
C ALA A 103 1.22 6.79 1.12
N PRO A 104 0.96 6.68 2.42
CA PRO A 104 1.30 7.73 3.39
C PRO A 104 2.76 8.15 3.29
N GLU A 105 3.05 9.43 3.50
CA GLU A 105 4.40 9.99 3.27
C GLU A 105 5.48 9.32 4.12
N ASN A 106 5.16 8.99 5.37
CA ASN A 106 6.06 8.26 6.27
C ASN A 106 6.38 6.85 5.74
N VAL A 107 5.37 6.12 5.27
CA VAL A 107 5.53 4.78 4.69
C VAL A 107 6.31 4.85 3.38
N ALA A 108 6.02 5.84 2.53
CA ALA A 108 6.72 6.04 1.27
C ALA A 108 8.21 6.33 1.50
N ALA A 109 8.56 7.22 2.43
CA ALA A 109 9.95 7.56 2.75
C ALA A 109 10.75 6.33 3.22
N GLU A 110 10.16 5.53 4.12
CA GLU A 110 10.78 4.30 4.62
C GLU A 110 10.99 3.28 3.50
N ILE A 111 9.97 3.04 2.66
CA ILE A 111 10.07 2.11 1.51
C ILE A 111 11.15 2.57 0.53
N ILE A 112 11.20 3.87 0.21
CA ILE A 112 12.20 4.43 -0.70
C ILE A 112 13.60 4.16 -0.16
N GLN A 113 13.85 4.44 1.12
CA GLN A 113 15.14 4.21 1.75
C GLN A 113 15.53 2.72 1.69
N GLN A 114 14.66 1.83 2.17
CA GLN A 114 14.92 0.38 2.19
C GLN A 114 15.20 -0.19 0.80
N VAL A 115 14.43 0.22 -0.21
CA VAL A 115 14.61 -0.27 -1.59
C VAL A 115 15.92 0.22 -2.19
N ARG A 116 16.35 1.45 -1.87
CA ARG A 116 17.60 2.03 -2.36
C ARG A 116 18.80 1.35 -1.71
N GLU A 117 18.78 1.16 -0.40
CA GLU A 117 19.82 0.44 0.34
C GLU A 117 19.97 -1.00 -0.17
N ARG A 118 18.86 -1.74 -0.32
CA ARG A 118 18.84 -3.10 -0.88
C ARG A 118 19.44 -3.17 -2.29
N ARG A 119 19.34 -2.09 -3.07
CA ARG A 119 19.90 -2.00 -4.43
C ARG A 119 21.31 -1.40 -4.48
N GLY A 120 21.93 -1.08 -3.34
CA GLY A 120 23.24 -0.44 -3.27
C GLY A 120 23.24 0.99 -3.85
N LEU A 121 22.10 1.68 -3.82
CA LEU A 121 21.96 3.07 -4.26
C LEU A 121 22.12 4.01 -3.05
N PRO A 122 22.54 5.28 -3.27
CA PRO A 122 22.56 6.29 -2.20
C PRO A 122 21.17 6.39 -1.54
N PRO A 123 21.06 6.54 -0.21
CA PRO A 123 19.77 6.53 0.48
C PRO A 123 18.88 7.71 0.06
N ASP A 124 19.47 8.87 -0.20
CA ASP A 124 18.73 10.08 -0.55
C ASP A 124 18.09 10.03 -1.94
N ILE A 125 16.89 10.61 -2.05
CA ILE A 125 16.19 10.76 -3.34
C ILE A 125 17.02 11.70 -4.22
N PRO A 126 17.34 11.33 -5.48
CA PRO A 126 18.12 12.19 -6.35
C PRO A 126 17.31 13.45 -6.71
N SER A 127 17.97 14.61 -6.64
CA SER A 127 17.39 15.85 -7.13
C SER A 127 17.19 15.84 -8.65
N SER A 128 16.15 16.51 -9.15
CA SER A 128 15.89 16.70 -10.58
C SER A 128 17.07 17.33 -11.33
N LYS A 129 17.85 18.19 -10.67
CA LYS A 129 19.07 18.81 -11.18
C LYS A 129 20.13 17.82 -11.66
N LYS A 130 20.11 16.58 -11.16
CA LYS A 130 21.02 15.52 -11.63
C LYS A 130 20.77 15.12 -13.10
N PHE A 131 19.54 15.33 -13.58
CA PHE A 131 19.08 14.86 -14.89
C PHE A 131 18.80 15.98 -15.88
N ILE A 132 18.49 17.18 -15.38
CA ILE A 132 18.28 18.38 -16.19
C ILE A 132 19.63 19.10 -16.32
N ASP A 133 20.07 19.35 -17.54
CA ASP A 133 21.26 20.15 -17.78
C ASP A 133 20.91 21.63 -17.51
N GLU A 134 21.68 22.29 -16.64
CA GLU A 134 21.56 23.74 -16.43
C GLU A 134 22.11 24.46 -17.68
N ILE A 135 21.39 25.48 -18.16
CA ILE A 135 21.77 26.30 -19.33
C ILE A 135 22.88 27.28 -18.94
#